data_AF-A0A925WEL0-F1
#
_entry.id   AF-A0A925WEL0-F1
#
_cell.length_a   1.000
_cell.length_b   1.000
_cell.length_c   1.000
_cell.angle_alpha   90.00
_cell.angle_beta   90.00
_cell.angle_gamma   90.00
#
_symmetry.space_group_name_H-M   'P 1'
#
loop_
_entity.id
_entity.type
_entity.pdbx_description
1 polymer ?
#
loop_
_entity_poly.entity_id
_entity_poly.type
_entity_poly.pdbx_seq_one_letter_code
_entity_poly.pdbx_strand_id
1 'polypeptide(L)'
;MTSKNDPLCQEFVRLLANSGWSQSEAARQLRLTSGTISQYMSGDTRPSPTTLLAFKCLIGDKLPLPGETKSVQLKDGPANLEEGEQTLFNELRRMEKPDRDAAVKHFRGLTELMQKREVSYRKSSSVPDGAKRAVSDMLDKGRKVGP
;
A
#
# COMPACT_ATOMS: atom_id res chain seq x y z
N MET A 1 -3.74 -31.91 -21.77
CA MET A 1 -4.16 -32.30 -20.40
C MET A 1 -3.80 -31.15 -19.49
N THR A 2 -4.75 -30.28 -19.16
CA THR A 2 -4.51 -29.11 -18.31
C THR A 2 -4.45 -29.58 -16.85
N SER A 3 -3.26 -29.49 -16.28
CA SER A 3 -2.97 -29.92 -14.92
C SER A 3 -3.58 -28.92 -13.93
N LYS A 4 -4.86 -29.10 -13.61
CA LYS A 4 -5.54 -28.42 -12.49
C LYS A 4 -4.80 -28.59 -11.15
N ASN A 5 -3.86 -29.53 -11.08
CA ASN A 5 -2.96 -29.80 -9.97
C ASN A 5 -1.50 -29.39 -10.21
N ASP A 6 -1.19 -28.49 -11.16
CA ASP A 6 0.17 -27.97 -11.30
C ASP A 6 0.56 -27.16 -10.05
N PRO A 7 1.61 -27.54 -9.32
CA PRO A 7 2.03 -26.83 -8.12
C PRO A 7 2.37 -25.36 -8.36
N LEU A 8 2.86 -25.00 -9.56
CA LEU A 8 3.21 -23.62 -9.88
C LEU A 8 1.97 -22.74 -10.11
N CYS A 9 0.91 -23.30 -10.70
CA CYS A 9 -0.36 -22.60 -10.83
C CYS A 9 -1.00 -22.39 -9.46
N GLN A 10 -0.97 -23.40 -8.59
CA GLN A 10 -1.45 -23.28 -7.21
C GLN A 10 -0.66 -22.23 -6.43
N GLU A 11 0.66 -22.19 -6.60
CA GLU A 11 1.50 -21.17 -6.00
C GLU A 11 1.14 -19.77 -6.50
N PHE A 12 0.86 -19.60 -7.80
CA PHE A 12 0.38 -18.32 -8.33
C PHE A 12 -0.93 -17.87 -7.67
N VAL A 13 -1.90 -18.78 -7.55
CA VAL A 13 -3.19 -18.52 -6.89
C VAL A 13 -2.97 -18.11 -5.43
N ARG A 14 -2.09 -18.82 -4.72
CA ARG A 14 -1.73 -18.49 -3.32
C ARG A 14 -1.10 -17.10 -3.20
N LEU A 15 -0.16 -16.76 -4.09
CA LEU A 15 0.48 -15.44 -4.10
C LEU A 15 -0.52 -14.33 -4.37
N LEU A 16 -1.46 -14.53 -5.30
CA LEU A 16 -2.52 -13.57 -5.58
C LEU A 16 -3.48 -13.39 -4.39
N ALA A 17 -3.85 -14.48 -3.72
CA ALA A 17 -4.67 -14.39 -2.51
C ALA A 17 -3.95 -13.62 -1.39
N ASN A 18 -2.65 -13.87 -1.21
CA ASN A 18 -1.84 -13.21 -0.17
C ASN A 18 -1.55 -11.74 -0.45
N SER A 19 -1.49 -11.33 -1.72
CA SER A 19 -1.24 -9.93 -2.09
C SER A 19 -2.44 -9.02 -1.86
N GLY A 20 -3.65 -9.60 -1.83
CA GLY A 20 -4.91 -8.84 -1.82
C GLY A 20 -5.19 -8.09 -3.13
N TRP A 21 -4.45 -8.40 -4.21
CA TRP A 21 -4.63 -7.76 -5.50
C TRP A 21 -5.77 -8.39 -6.30
N SER A 22 -6.43 -7.58 -7.13
CA SER A 22 -7.29 -8.11 -8.18
C SER A 22 -6.46 -8.72 -9.31
N GLN A 23 -7.08 -9.54 -10.18
CA GLN A 23 -6.40 -10.08 -11.36
C GLN A 23 -5.87 -8.98 -12.30
N SER A 24 -6.61 -7.87 -12.44
CA SER A 24 -6.19 -6.73 -13.25
C SER A 24 -4.99 -6.01 -12.64
N GLU A 25 -4.94 -5.90 -11.31
CA GLU A 25 -3.81 -5.30 -10.61
C GLU A 25 -2.57 -6.19 -10.73
N ALA A 26 -2.71 -7.51 -10.55
CA ALA A 26 -1.62 -8.46 -10.76
C ALA A 26 -1.09 -8.43 -12.20
N ALA A 27 -1.96 -8.31 -13.20
CA ALA A 27 -1.56 -8.13 -14.60
C ALA A 27 -0.67 -6.88 -14.76
N ARG A 28 -1.10 -5.76 -14.18
CA ARG A 28 -0.36 -4.48 -14.23
C ARG A 28 1.01 -4.59 -13.56
N GLN A 29 1.06 -5.11 -12.33
CA GLN A 29 2.29 -5.19 -11.54
C GLN A 29 3.32 -6.15 -12.16
N LEU A 30 2.85 -7.27 -12.72
CA LEU A 30 3.70 -8.26 -13.38
C LEU A 30 4.00 -7.94 -14.85
N ARG A 31 3.43 -6.85 -15.39
CA ARG A 31 3.50 -6.49 -16.81
C ARG A 31 3.05 -7.63 -17.73
N LEU A 32 1.97 -8.31 -17.34
CA LEU A 32 1.33 -9.39 -18.09
C LEU A 32 -0.04 -8.95 -18.61
N THR A 33 -0.59 -9.70 -19.56
CA THR A 33 -1.96 -9.48 -20.02
C THR A 33 -2.98 -10.10 -19.04
N SER A 34 -4.19 -9.57 -18.99
CA SER A 34 -5.30 -10.15 -18.21
C SER A 34 -5.62 -11.59 -18.63
N GLY A 35 -5.48 -11.90 -19.93
CA GLY A 35 -5.63 -13.26 -20.46
C GLY A 35 -4.59 -14.22 -19.88
N THR A 36 -3.32 -13.80 -19.79
CA THR A 36 -2.25 -14.59 -19.16
C THR A 36 -2.56 -14.88 -17.70
N ILE A 37 -3.02 -13.87 -16.93
CA ILE A 37 -3.43 -14.07 -15.53
C ILE A 37 -4.57 -15.07 -15.44
N SER A 38 -5.59 -14.94 -16.28
CA SER A 38 -6.74 -15.85 -16.30
C SER A 38 -6.32 -17.29 -16.59
N GLN A 39 -5.40 -17.49 -17.53
CA GLN A 39 -4.85 -18.81 -17.88
C GLN A 39 -4.02 -19.44 -16.75
N TYR A 40 -3.27 -18.62 -16.00
CA TYR A 40 -2.58 -19.10 -14.79
C TYR A 40 -3.57 -19.54 -13.71
N MET A 41 -4.66 -18.79 -13.53
CA MET A 41 -5.70 -19.09 -12.55
C MET A 41 -6.51 -20.35 -12.92
N SER A 42 -6.78 -20.59 -14.21
CA SER A 42 -7.46 -21.79 -14.68
C SER A 42 -6.55 -23.01 -14.77
N GLY A 43 -5.22 -22.81 -14.78
CA GLY A 43 -4.23 -23.86 -14.99
C GLY A 43 -4.08 -24.26 -16.47
N ASP A 44 -4.60 -23.45 -17.40
CA ASP A 44 -4.44 -23.66 -18.84
C ASP A 44 -3.01 -23.37 -19.29
N THR A 45 -2.35 -22.41 -18.65
CA THR A 45 -0.94 -22.06 -18.87
C THR A 45 -0.18 -22.16 -17.56
N ARG A 46 1.02 -22.73 -17.60
CA ARG A 46 1.91 -22.82 -16.44
C ARG A 46 2.73 -21.53 -16.29
N PRO A 47 2.73 -20.87 -15.13
CA PRO A 47 3.61 -19.73 -14.89
C PRO A 47 5.06 -20.20 -14.79
N SER A 48 5.99 -19.43 -15.35
CA SER A 48 7.41 -19.73 -15.22
C SER A 48 7.89 -19.52 -13.77
N PRO A 49 8.92 -20.24 -13.30
CA PRO A 49 9.55 -19.97 -12.01
C PRO A 49 9.96 -18.51 -11.84
N THR A 50 10.51 -17.90 -12.89
CA THR A 50 10.90 -16.47 -12.90
C THR A 50 9.70 -15.55 -12.65
N THR A 51 8.54 -15.85 -13.22
CA THR A 51 7.30 -15.09 -12.99
C THR A 51 6.87 -15.19 -11.53
N LEU A 52 6.94 -16.38 -10.93
CA LEU A 52 6.61 -16.58 -9.52
C LEU A 52 7.60 -15.89 -8.59
N LEU A 53 8.90 -15.92 -8.91
CA LEU A 53 9.91 -15.18 -8.16
C LEU A 53 9.66 -13.67 -8.23
N ALA A 54 9.38 -13.13 -9.42
CA ALA A 54 9.05 -11.72 -9.56
C ALA A 54 7.82 -11.33 -8.72
N PHE A 55 6.77 -12.16 -8.73
CA PHE A 55 5.59 -11.94 -7.91
C PHE A 55 5.93 -11.98 -6.41
N LYS A 56 6.67 -13.00 -5.96
CA LYS A 56 7.16 -13.11 -4.58
C LYS A 56 7.95 -11.88 -4.14
N CYS A 57 8.86 -11.38 -4.98
CA CYS A 57 9.63 -10.17 -4.72
C CYS A 57 8.71 -8.95 -4.51
N LEU A 58 7.71 -8.77 -5.37
CA LEU A 58 6.80 -7.63 -5.29
C LEU A 58 5.97 -7.61 -4.00
N ILE A 59 5.61 -8.79 -3.47
CA ILE A 59 4.77 -8.90 -2.28
C ILE A 59 5.57 -9.21 -1.00
N GLY A 60 6.89 -9.39 -1.12
CA GLY A 60 7.79 -9.74 -0.02
C GLY A 60 7.62 -11.17 0.53
N ASP A 61 7.10 -12.10 -0.26
CA ASP A 61 6.95 -13.50 0.15
C ASP A 61 8.27 -14.26 0.05
N LYS A 62 8.65 -14.94 1.13
CA LYS A 62 9.94 -15.64 1.29
C LYS A 62 9.82 -17.17 1.23
N LEU A 63 8.61 -17.71 1.07
CA LEU A 63 8.43 -19.15 0.96
C LEU A 63 9.19 -19.69 -0.26
N PRO A 64 9.74 -20.91 -0.21
CA PRO A 64 10.37 -21.53 -1.38
C PRO A 64 9.34 -21.79 -2.48
N LEU A 65 9.78 -21.90 -3.74
CA LEU A 65 8.90 -22.38 -4.80
C LEU A 65 8.57 -23.87 -4.61
N PRO A 66 7.45 -24.37 -5.16
CA PRO A 66 7.14 -25.79 -5.13
C PRO A 66 8.28 -26.63 -5.72
N GLY A 67 8.78 -27.59 -4.93
CA GLY A 67 9.91 -28.45 -5.31
C GLY A 67 11.30 -27.89 -4.96
N GLU A 68 11.39 -26.67 -4.46
CA GLU A 68 12.65 -26.08 -3.98
C GLU A 68 12.74 -26.17 -2.45
N THR A 69 13.93 -26.51 -1.94
CA THR A 69 14.20 -26.58 -0.49
C THR A 69 14.74 -25.25 0.07
N LYS A 70 15.26 -24.38 -0.81
CA LYS A 70 15.90 -23.13 -0.40
C LYS A 70 14.91 -21.98 -0.48
N SER A 71 14.68 -21.32 0.65
CA SER A 71 13.94 -20.05 0.70
C SER A 71 14.63 -19.01 -0.17
N VAL A 72 13.84 -18.24 -0.93
CA VAL A 72 14.33 -17.06 -1.64
C VAL A 72 14.78 -16.07 -0.59
N GLN A 73 16.08 -15.96 -0.37
CA GLN A 73 16.65 -14.86 0.40
C GLN A 73 16.50 -13.60 -0.45
N LEU A 74 15.32 -12.98 -0.38
CA LEU A 74 15.14 -11.58 -0.76
C LEU A 74 16.16 -10.81 0.08
N LYS A 75 17.24 -10.38 -0.56
CA LYS A 75 18.41 -9.84 0.13
C LYS A 75 18.09 -8.59 0.94
N ASP A 76 16.99 -7.90 0.65
CA ASP A 76 16.50 -6.77 1.42
C ASP A 76 14.97 -6.78 1.41
N GLY A 77 14.34 -6.04 2.35
CA GLY A 77 12.90 -5.90 2.48
C GLY A 77 12.21 -5.29 1.24
N PRO A 78 10.99 -4.73 1.38
CA PRO A 78 10.40 -3.97 0.28
C PRO A 78 11.43 -2.96 -0.23
N ALA A 79 11.79 -3.06 -1.51
CA ALA A 79 12.73 -2.12 -2.11
C ALA A 79 12.11 -0.72 -1.94
N ASN A 80 12.80 0.14 -1.20
CA ASN A 80 12.43 1.55 -0.90
C ASN A 80 11.61 1.79 0.39
N LEU A 81 11.86 1.07 1.48
CA LEU A 81 11.49 1.60 2.80
C LEU A 81 12.51 2.63 3.25
N GLU A 82 12.05 3.76 3.80
CA GLU A 82 12.92 4.67 4.55
C GLU A 82 13.50 3.95 5.77
N GLU A 83 14.65 4.39 6.28
CA GLU A 83 15.33 3.72 7.41
C GLU A 83 14.41 3.52 8.63
N GLY A 84 13.56 4.52 8.90
CA GLY A 84 12.55 4.45 9.96
C GLY A 84 11.47 3.41 9.70
N GLU A 85 10.99 3.31 8.45
CA GLU A 85 9.98 2.33 8.05
C GLU A 85 10.55 0.90 8.11
N GLN A 86 11.79 0.73 7.65
CA GLN A 86 12.47 -0.55 7.67
C GLN A 86 12.66 -1.07 9.11
N THR A 87 12.98 -0.16 10.04
CA THR A 87 13.08 -0.47 11.47
C THR A 87 11.73 -0.91 12.04
N LEU A 88 10.67 -0.13 11.81
CA LEU A 88 9.32 -0.45 12.26
C LEU A 88 8.84 -1.81 11.71
N PHE A 89 9.05 -2.07 10.42
CA PHE A 89 8.68 -3.35 9.82
C PHE A 89 9.44 -4.53 10.44
N ASN A 90 10.72 -4.36 10.74
CA ASN A 90 11.53 -5.40 11.38
C ASN A 90 11.10 -5.66 12.82
N GLU A 91 10.72 -4.63 13.57
CA GLU A 91 10.17 -4.76 14.92
C GLU A 91 8.84 -5.50 14.90
N LEU A 92 7.89 -5.08 14.04
CA LEU A 92 6.60 -5.74 13.90
C LEU A 92 6.76 -7.23 13.55
N ARG A 93 7.71 -7.57 12.67
CA ARG A 93 7.98 -8.97 12.29
C ARG A 93 8.50 -9.84 13.44
N ARG A 94 9.15 -9.26 14.45
CA ARG A 94 9.66 -9.99 15.63
C ARG A 94 8.56 -10.29 16.65
N MET A 95 7.39 -9.67 16.51
CA MET A 95 6.26 -9.88 17.41
C MET A 95 5.49 -11.16 17.07
N GLU A 96 4.90 -11.77 18.10
CA GLU A 96 3.93 -12.85 17.92
C GLU A 96 2.71 -12.35 17.14
N LYS A 97 2.07 -13.26 16.40
CA LYS A 97 0.95 -12.91 15.50
C LYS A 97 -0.17 -12.08 16.19
N PRO A 98 -0.71 -12.49 17.36
CA PRO A 98 -1.78 -11.70 18.00
C PRO A 98 -1.32 -10.28 18.38
N ASP A 99 -0.09 -10.14 18.87
CA ASP A 99 0.45 -8.84 19.29
C ASP A 99 0.74 -7.94 18.09
N ARG A 100 1.29 -8.52 17.02
CA ARG A 100 1.52 -7.81 15.76
C ARG A 100 0.20 -7.29 15.18
N ASP A 101 -0.85 -8.11 15.16
CA ASP A 101 -2.15 -7.72 14.63
C ASP A 101 -2.79 -6.60 15.47
N ALA A 102 -2.64 -6.65 16.79
CA ALA A 102 -3.06 -5.59 17.69
C ALA A 102 -2.29 -4.29 17.45
N ALA A 103 -0.96 -4.36 17.32
CA ALA A 103 -0.11 -3.20 17.04
C ALA A 103 -0.48 -2.52 15.71
N VAL A 104 -0.68 -3.31 14.65
CA VAL A 104 -1.12 -2.81 13.34
C VAL A 104 -2.50 -2.12 13.42
N LYS A 105 -3.44 -2.69 14.20
CA LYS A 105 -4.75 -2.09 14.43
C LYS A 105 -4.64 -0.74 15.13
N HIS A 106 -3.82 -0.63 16.17
CA HIS A 106 -3.60 0.63 16.89
C HIS A 106 -2.92 1.68 16.01
N PHE A 107 -1.89 1.28 15.25
CA PHE A 107 -1.20 2.17 14.32
C PHE A 107 -2.18 2.75 13.27
N ARG A 108 -3.08 1.93 12.73
CA ARG A 108 -4.14 2.39 11.82
C ARG A 108 -5.07 3.41 12.48
N GLY A 109 -5.47 3.19 13.73
CA GLY A 109 -6.29 4.15 14.47
C GLY A 109 -5.59 5.51 14.64
N LEU A 110 -4.28 5.49 14.91
CA LEU A 110 -3.48 6.72 15.04
C LEU A 110 -3.39 7.47 13.71
N THR A 111 -3.13 6.77 12.59
CA THR A 111 -3.04 7.44 11.27
C THR A 111 -4.38 8.05 10.85
N GLU A 112 -5.50 7.38 11.11
CA GLU A 112 -6.85 7.93 10.88
C GLU A 112 -7.12 9.19 11.70
N LEU A 113 -6.69 9.21 12.97
CA LEU A 113 -6.84 10.39 13.84
C LEU A 113 -6.00 11.58 13.35
N MET A 114 -4.77 11.33 12.90
CA MET A 114 -3.88 12.37 12.38
C MET A 114 -4.46 12.99 11.09
N GLN A 115 -4.97 12.18 10.17
CA GLN A 115 -5.61 12.65 8.94
C GLN A 115 -6.84 13.52 9.22
N LYS A 116 -7.70 13.12 10.18
CA LYS A 116 -8.89 13.91 10.56
C LYS A 116 -8.52 15.27 11.16
N ARG A 117 -7.41 15.36 11.89
CA ARG A 117 -6.96 16.61 12.52
C ARG A 117 -6.49 17.64 11.48
N GLU A 118 -5.74 17.21 10.47
CA GLU A 118 -5.28 18.11 9.39
C GLU A 118 -6.43 18.70 8.58
N VAL A 119 -7.45 17.90 8.27
CA VAL A 119 -8.66 18.37 7.57
C VAL A 119 -9.40 19.43 8.40
N SER A 120 -9.47 19.23 9.72
CA SER A 120 -10.15 20.15 10.63
C SER A 120 -9.42 21.50 10.74
N TYR A 121 -8.08 21.48 10.80
CA TYR A 121 -7.26 22.69 10.87
C TYR A 121 -7.31 23.52 9.56
N ARG A 122 -7.36 22.85 8.40
CA ARG A 122 -7.55 23.55 7.11
C ARG A 122 -8.92 24.19 6.97
N LYS A 123 -9.97 23.64 7.61
CA LYS A 123 -11.32 24.20 7.55
C LYS A 123 -11.46 25.46 8.40
N SER A 124 -10.78 25.52 9.55
CA SER A 124 -10.81 26.68 10.45
C SER A 124 -9.93 27.86 10.01
N SER A 125 -9.01 27.69 9.06
CA SER A 125 -8.19 28.79 8.52
C SER A 125 -8.87 29.59 7.40
N SER A 126 -10.07 29.18 6.96
CA SER A 126 -10.92 30.01 6.11
C SER A 126 -11.50 31.15 6.93
N VAL A 127 -10.76 32.27 7.00
CA VAL A 127 -11.27 33.54 7.54
C VAL A 127 -12.58 33.85 6.82
N PRO A 128 -13.71 34.03 7.53
CA PRO A 128 -14.96 34.40 6.88
C PRO A 128 -14.74 35.73 6.16
N ASP A 129 -15.04 35.74 4.85
CA ASP A 129 -14.81 36.86 3.93
C ASP A 129 -15.49 38.18 4.38
N GLY A 130 -16.40 38.10 5.36
CA GLY A 130 -17.01 39.24 6.03
C GLY A 130 -16.06 40.07 6.92
N ALA A 131 -14.96 39.50 7.42
CA ALA A 131 -14.03 40.22 8.31
C ALA A 131 -13.09 41.17 7.55
N LYS A 132 -12.88 40.97 6.24
CA LYS A 132 -12.04 41.85 5.41
C LYS A 132 -12.74 43.15 5.01
N ARG A 133 -14.08 43.17 4.93
CA ARG A 133 -14.86 44.37 4.59
C ARG A 133 -14.90 45.40 5.73
N ALA A 134 -14.99 44.95 6.98
CA ALA A 134 -15.08 45.86 8.14
C ALA A 134 -13.78 46.67 8.38
N VAL A 135 -12.61 46.12 8.06
CA VAL A 135 -11.33 46.83 8.21
C VAL A 135 -11.06 47.78 7.03
N SER A 136 -11.54 47.43 5.84
CA SER A 136 -11.45 48.32 4.66
C SER A 136 -12.34 49.56 4.80
N ASP A 137 -13.55 49.41 5.35
CA ASP A 137 -14.47 50.54 5.56
C ASP A 137 -14.03 51.48 6.70
N MET A 138 -13.20 50.99 7.64
CA MET A 138 -12.66 51.80 8.73
C MET A 138 -11.44 52.65 8.32
N LEU A 139 -10.71 52.23 7.28
CA LEU A 139 -9.55 52.98 6.76
C LEU A 139 -9.94 54.10 5.78
N ASP A 140 -11.10 54.03 5.13
CA ASP A 140 -11.56 55.05 4.18
C ASP A 140 -12.23 56.27 4.87
N LYS A 141 -12.80 56.08 6.07
CA LYS A 141 -13.46 57.17 6.82
C LYS A 141 -12.51 58.10 7.59
N GLY A 142 -11.21 57.80 7.64
CA GLY A 142 -10.21 58.59 8.38
C GLY A 142 -9.56 59.73 7.59
N ARG A 143 -9.83 59.89 6.28
CA ARG A 143 -9.05 60.79 5.39
C ARG A 143 -9.74 62.08 4.95
N LYS A 144 -10.76 62.55 5.67
CA LYS A 144 -11.42 63.84 5.38
C LYS A 144 -11.62 64.68 6.64
N VAL A 145 -10.55 65.12 7.29
CA VAL A 145 -10.58 66.32 8.13
C VAL A 145 -9.20 66.98 8.10
N GLY A 146 -9.10 68.17 7.53
CA GLY A 146 -7.90 69.01 7.56
C GLY A 146 -7.83 69.93 6.33
N PRO A 147 -7.77 71.26 6.52
CA PRO A 147 -8.23 72.31 5.60
C PRO A 147 -7.40 72.52 4.33
#